data_AF-A0A5J6WTK4-F1
#
_entry.id   AF-A0A5J6WTK4-F1
#
_cell.length_a   1.000
_cell.length_b   1.000
_cell.length_c   1.000
_cell.angle_alpha   90.00
_cell.angle_beta   90.00
_cell.angle_gamma   90.00
#
_symmetry.space_group_name_H-M   'P 1'
#
loop_
_entity.id
_entity.type
_entity.pdbx_description
1 polymer ?
#
loop_
_entity_poly.entity_id
_entity_poly.type
_entity_poly.pdbx_seq_one_letter_code
_entity_poly.pdbx_strand_id
1 'polypeptide(L)'
;MINSFKHKQAGFTLVELVTVIILLGVVGTFSSRFIADNVVLYQSSVNQNERLNDARFVLNRMAKELDSAIAFSVRVDGSCMSFVPFNAAGQYLNSVAREIDPIQLIMDPVSRKLGGDATGTFVDQRISVLTTSAADFYDIPEVADDSIATIQSYIASGSQATLTLDYPLDRDSAASRYFIAESKVRYCLSAGQLRRSQVLLTESFPLLISTSGVLMADNLSTESSMSLTNASQFSNAILELDFRFLLRDGNEIKFEHQVVMSNVP
;
A
#
# COMPACT_ATOMS: atom_id res chain seq x y z
N MET A 1 -2.29 62.15 69.56
CA MET A 1 -3.52 62.24 68.75
C MET A 1 -3.38 61.30 67.58
N ILE A 2 -4.07 60.16 67.58
CA ILE A 2 -4.14 59.26 66.43
C ILE A 2 -5.64 59.12 66.12
N ASN A 3 -6.11 59.83 65.10
CA ASN A 3 -7.49 59.72 64.65
C ASN A 3 -7.67 58.38 63.94
N SER A 4 -8.32 57.44 64.61
CA SER A 4 -8.79 56.19 64.01
C SER A 4 -9.99 56.51 63.11
N PHE A 5 -9.76 56.51 61.80
CA PHE A 5 -10.83 56.54 60.82
C PHE A 5 -11.59 55.20 60.88
N LYS A 6 -12.73 55.17 61.55
CA LYS A 6 -13.69 54.05 61.46
C LYS A 6 -14.25 54.00 60.04
N HIS A 7 -13.76 53.08 59.22
CA HIS A 7 -14.48 52.68 58.01
C HIS A 7 -15.84 52.09 58.41
N LYS A 8 -16.94 52.74 58.02
CA LYS A 8 -18.27 52.13 58.06
C LYS A 8 -18.25 50.96 57.08
N GLN A 9 -18.38 49.73 57.57
CA GLN A 9 -18.67 48.59 56.71
C GLN A 9 -20.04 48.82 56.06
N ALA A 10 -20.04 49.12 54.77
CA ALA A 10 -21.25 49.14 53.96
C ALA A 10 -21.68 47.68 53.74
N GLY A 11 -22.85 47.30 54.26
CA GLY A 11 -23.46 46.00 53.98
C GLY A 11 -23.95 45.95 52.53
N PHE A 12 -23.94 44.75 51.94
CA PHE A 12 -24.52 44.49 50.63
C PHE A 12 -26.02 44.73 50.63
N THR A 13 -26.54 45.35 49.58
CA THR A 13 -27.99 45.50 49.41
C THR A 13 -28.61 44.20 48.87
N LEU A 14 -29.89 43.95 49.16
CA LEU A 14 -30.60 42.77 48.64
C LEU A 14 -30.59 42.75 47.09
N VAL A 15 -30.72 43.93 46.46
CA VAL A 15 -30.68 44.06 45.00
C VAL A 15 -29.32 43.64 44.45
N GLU A 16 -28.23 44.00 45.13
CA GLU A 16 -26.86 43.65 44.74
C GLU A 16 -26.58 42.14 44.86
N LEU A 17 -27.11 41.48 45.90
CA LEU A 17 -27.03 40.02 46.02
C LEU A 17 -27.80 39.32 44.87
N VAL A 18 -29.01 39.78 44.57
CA VAL A 18 -29.85 39.19 43.52
C VAL A 18 -29.21 39.34 42.14
N THR A 19 -28.66 40.51 41.81
CA THR A 19 -27.98 40.72 40.53
C THR A 19 -26.74 39.84 40.39
N VAL A 20 -25.96 39.67 41.46
CA VAL A 20 -24.79 38.76 41.46
C VAL A 20 -25.21 37.32 41.18
N ILE A 21 -26.27 36.81 41.82
CA ILE A 21 -26.75 35.43 41.59
C ILE A 21 -27.20 35.26 40.13
N ILE A 22 -27.93 36.23 39.57
CA ILE A 22 -28.37 36.19 38.16
C ILE A 22 -27.17 36.18 37.22
N LEU A 23 -26.19 37.07 37.43
CA LEU A 23 -25.00 37.14 36.60
C LEU A 23 -24.17 35.86 36.67
N LEU A 24 -23.98 35.30 37.87
CA LEU A 24 -23.29 34.02 38.05
C LEU A 24 -24.04 32.86 37.37
N GLY A 25 -25.38 32.87 37.39
CA GLY A 25 -26.19 31.88 36.67
C GLY A 25 -25.99 31.94 35.15
N VAL A 26 -26.03 33.14 34.57
CA VAL A 26 -25.82 33.34 33.12
C VAL A 26 -24.40 32.96 32.70
N VAL A 27 -23.39 33.44 33.43
CA VAL A 27 -21.99 33.14 33.11
C VAL A 27 -21.70 31.65 33.32
N GLY A 28 -22.14 31.07 34.43
CA GLY A 28 -21.93 29.66 34.73
C GLY A 28 -22.55 28.73 33.68
N THR A 29 -23.78 29.01 33.22
CA THR A 29 -24.43 28.23 32.17
C THR A 29 -23.76 28.39 30.81
N PHE A 30 -23.40 29.62 30.43
CA PHE A 30 -22.69 29.88 29.17
C PHE A 30 -21.31 29.22 29.14
N SER A 31 -20.51 29.39 30.18
CA SER A 31 -19.18 28.77 30.30
C SER A 31 -19.26 27.26 30.28
N SER A 32 -20.24 26.66 30.96
CA SER A 32 -20.40 25.19 30.99
C SER A 32 -20.73 24.63 29.60
N ARG A 33 -21.65 25.27 28.86
CA ARG A 33 -21.98 24.87 27.49
C ARG A 33 -20.80 25.04 26.55
N PHE A 34 -20.13 26.18 26.63
CA PHE A 34 -18.94 26.45 25.83
C PHE A 34 -17.86 25.38 26.03
N ILE A 35 -17.57 24.98 27.27
CA ILE A 35 -16.60 23.92 27.55
C ILE A 35 -17.05 22.58 26.93
N ALA A 36 -18.32 22.20 27.12
CA ALA A 36 -18.86 20.96 26.57
C ALA A 36 -18.74 20.90 25.03
N ASP A 37 -19.11 21.99 24.35
CA ASP A 37 -19.06 22.08 22.89
C ASP A 37 -17.62 21.97 22.37
N ASN A 38 -16.66 22.63 23.04
CA ASN A 38 -15.25 22.54 22.66
C ASN A 38 -14.68 21.12 22.83
N VAL A 39 -15.10 20.39 23.88
CA VAL A 39 -14.68 18.99 24.08
C VAL A 39 -15.21 18.10 22.96
N VAL A 40 -16.47 18.25 22.56
CA VAL A 40 -17.07 17.47 21.46
C VAL A 40 -16.37 17.78 20.13
N LEU A 41 -16.14 19.06 19.84
CA LEU A 41 -15.41 19.48 18.64
C LEU A 41 -13.99 18.91 18.60
N TYR A 42 -13.28 18.95 19.73
CA TYR A 42 -11.94 18.39 19.83
C TYR A 42 -11.94 16.88 19.57
N GLN A 43 -12.88 16.12 20.17
CA GLN A 43 -12.98 14.68 19.95
C GLN A 43 -13.30 14.33 18.48
N SER A 44 -14.19 15.09 17.84
CA SER A 44 -14.49 14.92 16.41
C SER A 44 -13.26 15.17 15.54
N SER A 45 -12.51 16.23 15.82
CA SER A 45 -11.26 16.54 15.10
C SER A 45 -10.21 15.44 15.28
N VAL A 46 -10.04 14.91 16.50
CA VAL A 46 -9.10 13.79 16.76
C VAL A 46 -9.50 12.55 15.95
N ASN A 47 -10.78 12.20 15.89
CA ASN A 47 -11.27 11.05 15.13
C ASN A 47 -11.01 11.19 13.62
N GLN A 48 -11.33 12.35 13.05
CA GLN A 48 -11.07 12.60 11.63
C GLN A 48 -9.57 12.54 11.32
N ASN A 49 -8.72 13.07 12.20
CA ASN A 49 -7.26 12.99 12.06
C ASN A 49 -6.72 11.56 12.14
N GLU A 50 -7.29 10.72 13.01
CA GLU A 50 -6.95 9.29 13.11
C GLU A 50 -7.22 8.59 11.76
N ARG A 51 -8.45 8.69 11.23
CA ARG A 51 -8.84 8.04 9.97
C ARG A 51 -8.05 8.56 8.77
N LEU A 52 -7.74 9.85 8.75
CA LEU A 52 -6.92 10.44 7.69
C LEU A 52 -5.46 9.98 7.75
N ASN A 53 -4.91 9.71 8.94
CA ASN A 53 -3.59 9.11 9.07
C ASN A 53 -3.59 7.64 8.62
N ASP A 54 -4.62 6.87 8.94
CA ASP A 54 -4.78 5.49 8.47
C ASP A 54 -4.86 5.42 6.94
N ALA A 55 -5.68 6.30 6.34
CA ALA A 55 -5.79 6.45 4.88
C ALA A 55 -4.44 6.79 4.24
N ARG A 56 -3.73 7.79 4.78
CA ARG A 56 -2.40 8.17 4.29
C ARG A 56 -1.41 7.01 4.41
N PHE A 57 -1.41 6.29 5.53
CA PHE A 57 -0.53 5.17 5.73
C PHE A 57 -0.77 4.10 4.67
N VAL A 58 -2.02 3.65 4.50
CA VAL A 58 -2.32 2.53 3.60
C VAL A 58 -2.12 2.90 2.13
N LEU A 59 -2.53 4.11 1.72
CA LEU A 59 -2.34 4.57 0.35
C LEU A 59 -0.86 4.72 0.00
N ASN A 60 -0.05 5.34 0.88
CA ASN A 60 1.39 5.47 0.63
C ASN A 60 2.10 4.12 0.67
N ARG A 61 1.68 3.21 1.57
CA ARG A 61 2.25 1.87 1.64
C ARG A 61 1.95 1.06 0.38
N MET A 62 0.71 1.09 -0.10
CA MET A 62 0.31 0.43 -1.34
C MET A 62 1.01 1.03 -2.55
N ALA A 63 1.04 2.36 -2.68
CA ALA A 63 1.74 3.04 -3.77
C ALA A 63 3.24 2.66 -3.80
N LYS A 64 3.89 2.60 -2.63
CA LYS A 64 5.29 2.19 -2.52
C LYS A 64 5.54 0.72 -2.91
N GLU A 65 4.61 -0.18 -2.64
CA GLU A 65 4.76 -1.58 -3.09
C GLU A 65 4.49 -1.73 -4.58
N LEU A 66 3.52 -0.98 -5.12
CA LEU A 66 3.17 -0.96 -6.53
C LEU A 66 4.27 -0.36 -7.41
N ASP A 67 5.11 0.53 -6.88
CA ASP A 67 6.28 1.06 -7.59
C ASP A 67 7.25 -0.06 -8.04
N SER A 68 7.29 -1.17 -7.28
CA SER A 68 8.07 -2.37 -7.61
C SER A 68 7.25 -3.47 -8.31
N ALA A 69 6.02 -3.21 -8.75
CA ALA A 69 5.21 -4.23 -9.42
C ALA A 69 5.68 -4.46 -10.86
N ILE A 70 5.77 -5.73 -11.27
CA ILE A 70 6.00 -6.07 -12.68
C ILE A 70 4.77 -5.65 -13.50
N ALA A 71 5.01 -4.98 -14.63
CA ALA A 71 3.95 -4.60 -15.56
C ALA A 71 3.11 -5.84 -15.96
N PHE A 72 1.81 -5.64 -16.19
CA PHE A 72 0.84 -6.71 -16.49
C PHE A 72 0.63 -7.78 -15.40
N SER A 73 1.37 -7.77 -14.29
CA SER A 73 1.13 -8.67 -13.14
C SER A 73 -0.01 -8.22 -12.23
N VAL A 74 -0.45 -6.96 -12.35
CA VAL A 74 -1.53 -6.43 -11.51
C VAL A 74 -2.86 -7.00 -12.00
N ARG A 75 -3.65 -7.55 -11.08
CA ARG A 75 -5.02 -7.97 -11.35
C ARG A 75 -5.94 -7.64 -10.18
N VAL A 76 -7.21 -7.42 -10.49
CA VAL A 76 -8.27 -7.26 -9.49
C VAL A 76 -9.30 -8.35 -9.73
N ASP A 77 -9.61 -9.11 -8.68
CA ASP A 77 -10.59 -10.19 -8.69
C ASP A 77 -11.50 -10.04 -7.45
N GLY A 78 -12.76 -9.68 -7.70
CA GLY A 78 -13.71 -9.33 -6.65
C GLY A 78 -13.22 -8.18 -5.77
N SER A 79 -13.08 -8.45 -4.47
CA SER A 79 -12.63 -7.47 -3.47
C SER A 79 -11.11 -7.49 -3.23
N CYS A 80 -10.36 -8.23 -4.05
CA CYS A 80 -8.92 -8.42 -3.90
C CYS A 80 -8.15 -7.90 -5.10
N MET A 81 -7.11 -7.12 -4.84
CA MET A 81 -6.09 -6.75 -5.80
C MET A 81 -4.84 -7.59 -5.52
N SER A 82 -4.24 -8.18 -6.56
CA SER A 82 -2.96 -8.88 -6.47
C SER A 82 -1.96 -8.31 -7.47
N PHE A 83 -0.67 -8.36 -7.13
CA PHE A 83 0.44 -7.98 -8.02
C PHE A 83 1.71 -8.76 -7.67
N VAL A 84 2.67 -8.76 -8.57
CA VAL A 84 3.98 -9.41 -8.38
C VAL A 84 5.06 -8.35 -8.26
N PRO A 85 5.65 -8.13 -7.07
CA PRO A 85 6.82 -7.27 -6.93
C PRO A 85 8.07 -7.95 -7.50
N PHE A 86 8.90 -7.20 -8.23
CA PHE A 86 10.22 -7.68 -8.63
C PHE A 86 11.25 -7.46 -7.51
N ASN A 87 12.13 -8.44 -7.33
CA ASN A 87 13.31 -8.37 -6.47
C ASN A 87 14.50 -7.74 -7.21
N ALA A 88 14.61 -8.00 -8.52
CA ALA A 88 15.64 -7.44 -9.38
C ALA A 88 15.09 -7.20 -10.78
N ALA A 89 15.64 -6.20 -11.47
CA ALA A 89 15.32 -5.91 -12.86
C ALA A 89 16.60 -5.43 -13.57
N GLY A 90 16.68 -5.63 -14.88
CA GLY A 90 17.86 -5.25 -15.64
C GLY A 90 17.73 -5.52 -17.13
N GLN A 91 18.87 -5.57 -17.81
CA GLN A 91 18.96 -5.91 -19.23
C GLN A 91 19.77 -7.18 -19.45
N TYR A 92 19.48 -7.92 -20.52
CA TYR A 92 20.27 -9.04 -20.99
C TYR A 92 20.96 -8.73 -22.33
N LEU A 93 21.98 -9.52 -22.67
CA LEU A 93 22.87 -9.26 -23.82
C LEU A 93 22.59 -10.16 -25.04
N ASN A 94 22.24 -11.42 -24.81
CA ASN A 94 21.96 -12.41 -25.84
C ASN A 94 20.45 -12.63 -26.00
N SER A 95 20.03 -13.11 -27.17
CA SER A 95 18.63 -13.51 -27.35
C SER A 95 18.28 -14.63 -26.37
N VAL A 96 17.09 -14.54 -25.81
CA VAL A 96 16.57 -15.51 -24.83
C VAL A 96 15.43 -16.36 -25.39
N ALA A 97 14.87 -15.95 -26.53
CA ALA A 97 13.74 -16.62 -27.15
C ALA A 97 14.16 -17.91 -27.84
N ARG A 98 13.64 -19.04 -27.34
CA ARG A 98 13.83 -20.41 -27.84
C ARG A 98 15.29 -20.87 -27.78
N GLU A 99 16.07 -20.25 -26.90
CA GLU A 99 17.48 -20.56 -26.69
C GLU A 99 17.66 -21.35 -25.39
N ILE A 100 18.56 -22.34 -25.42
CA ILE A 100 18.96 -23.14 -24.25
C ILE A 100 20.25 -22.58 -23.63
N ASP A 101 20.93 -21.70 -24.38
CA ASP A 101 22.18 -21.10 -23.94
C ASP A 101 21.97 -20.24 -22.69
N PRO A 102 22.99 -20.17 -21.81
CA PRO A 102 22.90 -19.35 -20.61
C PRO A 102 22.61 -17.88 -20.95
N ILE A 103 21.71 -17.27 -20.19
CA ILE A 103 21.33 -15.87 -20.37
C ILE A 103 22.37 -14.99 -19.69
N GLN A 104 22.91 -14.02 -20.42
CA GLN A 104 23.88 -13.05 -19.94
C GLN A 104 23.16 -11.75 -19.55
N LEU A 105 23.20 -11.41 -18.27
CA LEU A 105 22.58 -10.22 -17.68
C LEU A 105 23.61 -9.12 -17.46
N ILE A 106 23.18 -7.87 -17.61
CA ILE A 106 23.87 -6.67 -17.13
C ILE A 106 23.29 -6.31 -15.76
N MET A 107 24.14 -6.15 -14.77
CA MET A 107 23.73 -5.84 -13.40
C MET A 107 23.98 -4.38 -13.01
N ASP A 108 23.13 -3.84 -12.13
CA ASP A 108 23.32 -2.53 -11.50
C ASP A 108 24.55 -2.56 -10.55
N PRO A 109 25.49 -1.61 -10.66
CA PRO A 109 26.61 -1.44 -9.73
C PRO A 109 26.26 -1.23 -8.24
N VAL A 110 25.00 -1.00 -7.86
CA VAL A 110 24.55 -0.96 -6.45
C VAL A 110 24.44 -2.37 -5.85
N SER A 111 23.89 -3.34 -6.60
CA SER A 111 23.86 -4.77 -6.21
C SER A 111 25.27 -5.36 -6.01
N ARG A 112 26.26 -4.79 -6.71
CA ARG A 112 27.69 -5.11 -6.61
C ARG A 112 28.35 -4.69 -5.28
N LYS A 113 27.88 -3.63 -4.62
CA LYS A 113 28.66 -3.01 -3.53
C LYS A 113 28.60 -3.78 -2.20
N LEU A 114 27.71 -4.78 -2.09
CA LEU A 114 27.47 -5.54 -0.86
C LEU A 114 27.86 -7.04 -0.96
N GLY A 115 28.08 -7.60 -2.14
CA GLY A 115 28.41 -9.01 -2.32
C GLY A 115 29.54 -9.20 -3.32
N GLY A 116 30.52 -10.04 -3.00
CA GLY A 116 31.44 -10.59 -4.00
C GLY A 116 30.70 -11.46 -5.02
N ASP A 117 31.34 -12.49 -5.56
CA ASP A 117 30.70 -13.44 -6.48
C ASP A 117 29.44 -14.06 -5.83
N ALA A 118 28.28 -13.50 -6.15
CA ALA A 118 26.99 -13.84 -5.56
C ALA A 118 26.38 -15.01 -6.32
N THR A 119 26.97 -16.20 -6.15
CA THR A 119 26.46 -17.43 -6.76
C THR A 119 25.21 -17.89 -6.01
N GLY A 120 24.14 -18.21 -6.75
CA GLY A 120 22.91 -18.80 -6.20
C GLY A 120 21.86 -17.82 -5.67
N THR A 121 22.09 -16.50 -5.71
CA THR A 121 21.18 -15.50 -5.09
C THR A 121 19.73 -15.54 -5.58
N PHE A 122 19.51 -15.88 -6.85
CA PHE A 122 18.17 -15.92 -7.45
C PHE A 122 17.72 -17.33 -7.85
N VAL A 123 18.41 -18.37 -7.41
CA VAL A 123 17.99 -19.76 -7.68
C VAL A 123 16.61 -20.01 -7.09
N ASP A 124 15.79 -20.78 -7.81
CA ASP A 124 14.38 -21.08 -7.52
C ASP A 124 13.41 -19.89 -7.62
N GLN A 125 13.90 -18.68 -7.94
CA GLN A 125 13.05 -17.53 -8.27
C GLN A 125 12.63 -17.58 -9.75
N ARG A 126 11.57 -16.84 -10.09
CA ARG A 126 11.08 -16.74 -11.47
C ARG A 126 11.66 -15.51 -12.17
N ILE A 127 12.11 -15.68 -13.40
CA ILE A 127 12.42 -14.59 -14.32
C ILE A 127 11.24 -14.38 -15.27
N SER A 128 10.95 -13.12 -15.59
CA SER A 128 9.95 -12.68 -16.54
C SER A 128 10.60 -11.85 -17.63
N VAL A 129 10.29 -12.16 -18.89
CA VAL A 129 10.70 -11.43 -20.08
C VAL A 129 9.48 -11.20 -20.96
N LEU A 130 9.16 -9.93 -21.22
CA LEU A 130 8.02 -9.52 -22.06
C LEU A 130 6.69 -10.18 -21.68
N THR A 131 6.37 -10.22 -20.39
CA THR A 131 5.05 -10.67 -19.93
C THR A 131 3.98 -9.66 -20.31
N THR A 132 2.90 -10.13 -20.93
CA THR A 132 1.78 -9.30 -21.42
C THR A 132 0.43 -9.67 -20.80
N SER A 133 0.41 -10.69 -19.94
CA SER A 133 -0.78 -11.21 -19.31
C SER A 133 -0.50 -11.48 -17.84
N ALA A 134 -1.47 -11.17 -16.98
CA ALA A 134 -1.39 -11.50 -15.57
C ALA A 134 -1.39 -13.03 -15.35
N ALA A 135 -2.03 -13.79 -16.26
CA ALA A 135 -2.17 -15.24 -16.17
C ALA A 135 -0.82 -15.94 -15.95
N ASP A 136 0.22 -15.51 -16.67
CA ASP A 136 1.58 -16.05 -16.60
C ASP A 136 2.15 -16.09 -15.16
N PHE A 137 1.70 -15.17 -14.28
CA PHE A 137 2.11 -15.08 -12.88
C PHE A 137 1.20 -15.80 -11.87
N TYR A 138 -0.06 -16.04 -12.21
CA TYR A 138 -1.07 -16.52 -11.25
C TYR A 138 -1.62 -17.89 -11.55
N ASP A 139 -1.66 -18.26 -12.82
CA ASP A 139 -1.92 -19.63 -13.18
C ASP A 139 -0.72 -20.42 -12.67
N ILE A 140 -1.01 -21.60 -12.11
CA ILE A 140 0.02 -22.52 -11.67
C ILE A 140 0.17 -23.55 -12.79
N PRO A 141 0.82 -23.24 -13.92
CA PRO A 141 1.47 -24.33 -14.60
C PRO A 141 2.67 -24.70 -13.72
N GLU A 142 2.79 -25.99 -13.47
CA GLU A 142 3.97 -26.67 -12.94
C GLU A 142 5.19 -26.50 -13.88
N VAL A 143 5.04 -25.73 -14.96
CA VAL A 143 5.95 -25.58 -16.09
C VAL A 143 6.00 -24.10 -16.49
N ALA A 144 7.16 -23.64 -16.92
CA ALA A 144 7.36 -22.34 -17.55
C ALA A 144 6.30 -22.02 -18.63
N ASP A 145 6.02 -20.72 -18.77
CA ASP A 145 5.19 -20.16 -19.83
C ASP A 145 6.09 -19.42 -20.84
N ASP A 146 5.54 -18.98 -21.97
CA ASP A 146 6.27 -18.27 -23.04
C ASP A 146 7.16 -17.12 -22.52
N SER A 147 6.74 -16.47 -21.43
CA SER A 147 7.32 -15.23 -20.90
C SER A 147 7.95 -15.37 -19.50
N ILE A 148 7.80 -16.52 -18.84
CA ILE A 148 8.25 -16.74 -17.45
C ILE A 148 8.86 -18.13 -17.28
N ALA A 149 10.02 -18.19 -16.61
CA ALA A 149 10.73 -19.44 -16.30
C ALA A 149 11.37 -19.40 -14.91
N THR A 150 11.77 -20.55 -14.37
CA THR A 150 12.47 -20.67 -13.08
C THR A 150 13.97 -20.66 -13.28
N ILE A 151 14.69 -19.93 -12.45
CA ILE A 151 16.15 -19.84 -12.48
C ILE A 151 16.75 -21.09 -11.82
N GLN A 152 17.47 -21.91 -12.58
CA GLN A 152 18.17 -23.10 -12.09
C GLN A 152 19.57 -22.81 -11.56
N SER A 153 20.28 -21.89 -12.22
CA SER A 153 21.61 -21.47 -11.78
C SER A 153 21.78 -19.99 -11.99
N TYR A 154 22.57 -19.37 -11.11
CA TYR A 154 22.89 -17.95 -11.18
C TYR A 154 24.33 -17.75 -10.72
N ILE A 155 25.15 -17.20 -11.60
CA ILE A 155 26.57 -16.94 -11.37
C ILE A 155 26.85 -15.49 -11.74
N ALA A 156 27.13 -14.65 -10.73
CA ALA A 156 27.55 -13.28 -10.95
C ALA A 156 29.08 -13.19 -11.13
N SER A 157 29.53 -12.37 -12.09
CA SER A 157 30.94 -12.05 -12.33
C SER A 157 31.08 -10.60 -12.77
N GLY A 158 31.57 -9.75 -11.85
CA GLY A 158 31.75 -8.31 -12.12
C GLY A 158 30.42 -7.57 -12.34
N SER A 159 30.24 -6.96 -13.51
CA SER A 159 29.00 -6.25 -13.90
C SER A 159 28.03 -7.12 -14.70
N GLN A 160 28.32 -8.41 -14.83
CA GLN A 160 27.52 -9.35 -15.58
C GLN A 160 27.11 -10.51 -14.68
N ALA A 161 25.99 -11.14 -15.01
CA ALA A 161 25.63 -12.43 -14.47
C ALA A 161 25.27 -13.38 -15.59
N THR A 162 25.46 -14.66 -15.34
CA THR A 162 25.00 -15.73 -16.21
C THR A 162 24.02 -16.57 -15.44
N LEU A 163 22.87 -16.87 -16.06
CA LEU A 163 21.88 -17.77 -15.48
C LEU A 163 21.44 -18.83 -16.47
N THR A 164 20.92 -19.92 -15.94
CA THR A 164 20.22 -20.96 -16.71
C THR A 164 18.81 -21.11 -16.19
N LEU A 165 17.91 -21.51 -17.08
CA LEU A 165 16.49 -21.68 -16.79
C LEU A 165 16.10 -23.15 -16.80
N ASP A 166 14.99 -23.47 -16.15
CA ASP A 166 14.37 -24.79 -16.20
C ASP A 166 13.76 -25.12 -17.56
N TYR A 167 13.36 -24.07 -18.29
CA TYR A 167 12.78 -24.16 -19.62
C TYR A 167 13.13 -22.90 -20.44
N PRO A 168 13.31 -23.00 -21.77
CA PRO A 168 13.56 -21.84 -22.62
C PRO A 168 12.35 -20.90 -22.66
N LEU A 169 12.59 -19.59 -22.59
CA LEU A 169 11.54 -18.60 -22.85
C LEU A 169 11.19 -18.60 -24.35
N ASP A 170 9.96 -18.34 -24.74
CA ASP A 170 9.57 -18.27 -26.17
C ASP A 170 9.60 -16.84 -26.72
N ARG A 171 9.86 -15.84 -25.86
CA ARG A 171 9.79 -14.41 -26.20
C ARG A 171 11.06 -13.65 -25.84
N ASP A 172 11.31 -12.59 -26.61
CA ASP A 172 12.40 -11.63 -26.42
C ASP A 172 11.78 -10.24 -26.22
N SER A 173 12.25 -9.48 -25.23
CA SER A 173 11.94 -8.05 -25.05
C SER A 173 12.68 -7.23 -26.10
N ALA A 174 11.96 -6.32 -26.77
CA ALA A 174 12.55 -5.39 -27.72
C ALA A 174 13.60 -4.45 -27.10
N ALA A 175 13.54 -4.23 -25.79
CA ALA A 175 14.52 -3.46 -25.02
C ALA A 175 15.50 -4.33 -24.22
N SER A 176 15.49 -5.64 -24.46
CA SER A 176 16.26 -6.66 -23.77
C SER A 176 16.12 -6.61 -22.25
N ARG A 177 14.91 -6.40 -21.73
CA ARG A 177 14.63 -6.25 -20.30
C ARG A 177 14.13 -7.53 -19.64
N TYR A 178 14.51 -7.71 -18.38
CA TYR A 178 14.02 -8.79 -17.54
C TYR A 178 13.62 -8.30 -16.14
N PHE A 179 12.76 -9.07 -15.49
CA PHE A 179 12.38 -8.91 -14.08
C PHE A 179 12.50 -10.25 -13.36
N ILE A 180 13.06 -10.26 -12.15
CA ILE A 180 13.13 -11.44 -11.29
C ILE A 180 12.19 -11.23 -10.12
N ALA A 181 11.34 -12.21 -9.83
CA ALA A 181 10.40 -12.19 -8.72
C ALA A 181 10.29 -13.56 -8.05
N GLU A 182 9.98 -13.54 -6.76
CA GLU A 182 9.84 -14.74 -5.94
C GLU A 182 8.44 -14.88 -5.35
N SER A 183 7.77 -13.75 -5.09
CA SER A 183 6.51 -13.72 -4.35
C SER A 183 5.45 -12.90 -5.07
N LYS A 184 4.20 -13.14 -4.70
CA LYS A 184 3.05 -12.33 -5.08
C LYS A 184 2.37 -11.77 -3.85
N VAL A 185 1.88 -10.55 -3.97
CA VAL A 185 1.22 -9.79 -2.90
C VAL A 185 -0.25 -9.64 -3.23
N ARG A 186 -1.10 -9.70 -2.21
CA ARG A 186 -2.55 -9.50 -2.34
C ARG A 186 -3.07 -8.61 -1.23
N TYR A 187 -3.85 -7.60 -1.61
CA TYR A 187 -4.66 -6.77 -0.75
C TYR A 187 -6.12 -7.14 -0.93
N CYS A 188 -6.85 -7.40 0.15
CA CYS A 188 -8.26 -7.75 0.09
C CYS A 188 -9.09 -6.91 1.05
N LEU A 189 -10.23 -6.43 0.55
CA LEU A 189 -11.29 -5.85 1.35
C LEU A 189 -12.20 -6.98 1.86
N SER A 190 -12.36 -7.07 3.18
CA SER A 190 -13.23 -8.06 3.82
C SER A 190 -13.71 -7.53 5.17
N ALA A 191 -15.03 -7.57 5.42
CA ALA A 191 -15.65 -7.19 6.70
C ALA A 191 -15.20 -5.81 7.23
N GLY A 192 -15.12 -4.80 6.35
CA GLY A 192 -14.68 -3.44 6.71
C GLY A 192 -13.19 -3.32 7.04
N GLN A 193 -12.39 -4.31 6.65
CA GLN A 193 -10.94 -4.32 6.82
C GLN A 193 -10.24 -4.49 5.48
N LEU A 194 -9.09 -3.86 5.34
CA LEU A 194 -8.13 -4.09 4.27
C LEU A 194 -6.98 -4.92 4.84
N ARG A 195 -6.76 -6.11 4.30
CA ARG A 195 -5.69 -7.01 4.75
C ARG A 195 -4.71 -7.30 3.62
N ARG A 196 -3.42 -7.31 3.96
CA ARG A 196 -2.31 -7.64 3.05
C ARG A 196 -1.82 -9.05 3.32
N SER A 197 -1.68 -9.87 2.28
CA SER A 197 -1.05 -11.19 2.33
C SER A 197 0.03 -11.31 1.26
N GLN A 198 0.97 -12.22 1.47
CA GLN A 198 2.06 -12.50 0.54
C GLN A 198 2.34 -14.00 0.59
N VAL A 199 2.55 -14.59 -0.58
CA VAL A 199 2.89 -16.01 -0.77
C VAL A 199 3.94 -16.12 -1.87
N LEU A 200 4.62 -17.24 -1.97
CA LEU A 200 5.52 -17.50 -3.10
C LEU A 200 4.72 -17.55 -4.42
N LEU A 201 5.37 -17.25 -5.55
CA LEU A 201 4.71 -17.31 -6.86
C LEU A 201 4.14 -18.71 -7.16
N THR A 202 4.84 -19.75 -6.69
CA THR A 202 4.48 -21.16 -6.79
C THR A 202 3.33 -21.59 -5.89
N GLU A 203 2.96 -20.77 -4.90
CA GLU A 203 1.92 -21.09 -3.92
C GLU A 203 0.57 -20.44 -4.29
N SER A 204 -0.52 -21.06 -3.85
CA SER A 204 -1.84 -20.43 -3.90
C SER A 204 -2.07 -19.55 -2.68
N PHE A 205 -2.73 -18.42 -2.87
CA PHE A 205 -3.26 -17.67 -1.74
C PHE A 205 -4.33 -18.49 -1.00
N PRO A 206 -4.42 -18.38 0.33
CA PRO A 206 -5.50 -19.02 1.10
C PRO A 206 -6.89 -18.59 0.60
N LEU A 207 -7.83 -19.54 0.57
CA LEU A 207 -9.22 -19.28 0.14
C LEU A 207 -9.98 -18.38 1.13
N LEU A 208 -9.65 -18.45 2.42
CA LEU A 208 -10.30 -17.66 3.47
C LEU A 208 -9.60 -16.29 3.61
N ILE A 209 -10.25 -15.28 3.04
CA ILE A 209 -9.76 -13.90 3.00
C ILE A 209 -9.89 -13.21 4.38
N SER A 210 -10.94 -13.54 5.15
CA SER A 210 -11.32 -12.81 6.37
C SER A 210 -10.33 -12.95 7.54
N THR A 211 -9.48 -13.98 7.54
CA THR A 211 -8.51 -14.24 8.63
C THR A 211 -7.07 -14.35 8.15
N SER A 212 -6.81 -14.33 6.83
CA SER A 212 -5.46 -14.41 6.27
C SER A 212 -4.80 -13.04 6.04
N GLY A 213 -3.53 -12.90 6.44
CA GLY A 213 -2.73 -11.69 6.23
C GLY A 213 -2.63 -10.73 7.42
N VAL A 214 -2.02 -9.58 7.16
CA VAL A 214 -1.77 -8.47 8.09
C VAL A 214 -2.84 -7.40 7.91
N LEU A 215 -3.43 -6.91 9.00
CA LEU A 215 -4.39 -5.81 8.96
C LEU A 215 -3.67 -4.51 8.56
N MET A 216 -4.14 -3.87 7.49
CA MET A 216 -3.57 -2.62 6.96
C MET A 216 -4.44 -1.40 7.27
N ALA A 217 -5.75 -1.57 7.22
CA ALA A 217 -6.74 -0.57 7.60
C ALA A 217 -8.01 -1.27 8.10
N ASP A 218 -8.74 -0.60 8.98
CA ASP A 218 -10.02 -1.03 9.50
C ASP A 218 -11.09 0.06 9.38
N ASN A 219 -12.31 -0.30 9.76
CA ASN A 219 -13.48 0.58 9.74
C ASN A 219 -13.76 1.17 8.35
N LEU A 220 -13.53 0.37 7.31
CA LEU A 220 -13.87 0.72 5.94
C LEU A 220 -15.35 0.43 5.66
N SER A 221 -15.99 1.30 4.89
CA SER A 221 -17.33 1.08 4.35
C SER A 221 -17.33 -0.08 3.35
N THR A 222 -18.47 -0.75 3.22
CA THR A 222 -18.70 -1.81 2.21
C THR A 222 -18.62 -1.29 0.79
N GLU A 223 -18.74 0.03 0.60
CA GLU A 223 -18.60 0.72 -0.69
C GLU A 223 -17.14 0.99 -1.08
N SER A 224 -16.17 0.65 -0.22
CA SER A 224 -14.76 0.71 -0.59
C SER A 224 -14.46 -0.28 -1.71
N SER A 225 -13.69 0.12 -2.71
CA SER A 225 -13.42 -0.70 -3.88
C SER A 225 -12.01 -0.48 -4.43
N MET A 226 -11.57 -1.47 -5.20
CA MET A 226 -10.36 -1.39 -6.00
C MET A 226 -10.76 -1.80 -7.42
N SER A 227 -10.32 -1.05 -8.43
CA SER A 227 -10.61 -1.35 -9.82
C SER A 227 -9.36 -1.14 -10.67
N LEU A 228 -9.25 -1.91 -11.76
CA LEU A 228 -8.13 -1.83 -12.69
C LEU A 228 -8.69 -1.59 -14.08
N THR A 229 -8.22 -0.55 -14.75
CA THR A 229 -8.55 -0.33 -16.16
C THR A 229 -7.80 -1.33 -17.04
N ASN A 230 -8.36 -1.65 -18.20
CA ASN A 230 -7.70 -2.57 -19.14
C ASN A 230 -6.34 -2.00 -19.58
N ALA A 231 -5.30 -2.81 -19.39
CA ALA A 231 -3.96 -2.53 -19.92
C ALA A 231 -3.84 -3.06 -21.35
N SER A 232 -3.01 -2.41 -22.16
CA SER A 232 -2.55 -2.97 -23.44
C SER A 232 -1.05 -2.71 -23.58
N GLN A 233 -0.40 -3.34 -24.56
CA GLN A 233 1.02 -3.10 -24.84
C GLN A 233 1.33 -1.61 -25.12
N PHE A 234 0.33 -0.81 -25.50
CA PHE A 234 0.48 0.61 -25.84
C PHE A 234 -0.27 1.55 -24.88
N SER A 235 -0.89 1.03 -23.81
CA SER A 235 -1.60 1.85 -22.83
C SER A 235 -1.32 1.39 -21.41
N ASN A 236 -0.89 2.34 -20.56
CA ASN A 236 -0.71 2.09 -19.14
C ASN A 236 -2.04 1.69 -18.49
N ALA A 237 -2.00 0.70 -17.60
CA ALA A 237 -3.13 0.40 -16.73
C ALA A 237 -3.23 1.49 -15.65
N ILE A 238 -4.43 1.80 -15.20
CA ILE A 238 -4.67 2.67 -14.05
C ILE A 238 -5.37 1.83 -13.01
N LEU A 239 -4.73 1.72 -11.84
CA LEU A 239 -5.34 1.15 -10.65
C LEU A 239 -6.03 2.29 -9.89
N GLU A 240 -7.32 2.15 -9.69
CA GLU A 240 -8.13 3.07 -8.89
C GLU A 240 -8.43 2.45 -7.52
N LEU A 241 -8.11 3.20 -6.48
CA LEU A 241 -8.36 2.85 -5.08
C LEU A 241 -9.39 3.84 -4.52
N ASP A 242 -10.60 3.36 -4.22
CA ASP A 242 -11.66 4.13 -3.53
C ASP A 242 -11.81 3.55 -2.12
N PHE A 243 -11.22 4.21 -1.12
CA PHE A 243 -11.33 3.80 0.28
C PHE A 243 -12.18 4.78 1.07
N ARG A 244 -13.19 4.26 1.77
CA ARG A 244 -14.14 5.04 2.55
C ARG A 244 -14.04 4.65 4.00
N PHE A 245 -13.50 5.54 4.81
CA PHE A 245 -13.32 5.31 6.25
C PHE A 245 -14.54 5.82 7.00
N LEU A 246 -15.13 4.94 7.82
CA LEU A 246 -16.21 5.26 8.73
C LEU A 246 -15.66 6.01 9.95
N LEU A 247 -16.32 7.09 10.32
CA LEU A 247 -16.13 7.83 11.55
C LEU A 247 -17.00 7.22 12.67
N ARG A 248 -16.79 7.65 13.91
CA ARG A 248 -17.54 7.10 15.08
C ARG A 248 -19.01 7.51 15.08
N ASP A 249 -19.35 8.59 14.39
CA ASP A 249 -20.72 9.07 14.19
C ASP A 249 -21.43 8.41 13.00
N GLY A 250 -20.75 7.50 12.29
CA GLY A 250 -21.27 6.81 11.11
C GLY A 250 -21.09 7.59 9.80
N ASN A 251 -20.53 8.79 9.83
CA ASN A 251 -20.17 9.52 8.62
C ASN A 251 -18.97 8.87 7.93
N GLU A 252 -18.84 9.08 6.62
CA GLU A 252 -17.73 8.53 5.83
C GLU A 252 -16.80 9.64 5.33
N ILE A 253 -15.49 9.36 5.32
CA ILE A 253 -14.50 10.14 4.60
C ILE A 253 -13.99 9.31 3.43
N LYS A 254 -14.15 9.84 2.22
CA LYS A 254 -13.72 9.21 0.97
C LYS A 254 -12.29 9.61 0.61
N PHE A 255 -11.48 8.63 0.24
CA PHE A 255 -10.16 8.82 -0.34
C PHE A 255 -10.05 8.09 -1.68
N GLU A 256 -9.81 8.86 -2.73
CA GLU A 256 -9.56 8.34 -4.08
C GLU A 256 -8.08 8.47 -4.40
N HIS A 257 -7.48 7.40 -4.90
CA HIS A 257 -6.10 7.41 -5.37
C HIS A 257 -5.97 6.61 -6.65
N GLN A 258 -5.29 7.19 -7.64
CA GLN A 258 -5.00 6.53 -8.91
C GLN A 258 -3.51 6.28 -9.01
N VAL A 259 -3.15 5.03 -9.30
CA VAL A 259 -1.76 4.62 -9.53
C VAL A 259 -1.63 4.17 -10.98
N VAL A 260 -0.73 4.83 -11.71
CA VAL A 260 -0.43 4.48 -13.10
C VAL A 260 0.56 3.34 -13.13
N MET A 261 0.17 2.21 -13.71
CA MET A 261 1.05 1.08 -13.96
C MET A 261 1.79 1.34 -15.26
N SER A 262 3.05 1.77 -15.15
CA SER A 262 3.89 2.03 -16.32
C SER A 262 4.23 0.72 -17.02
N ASN A 263 3.80 0.59 -18.28
CA ASN A 263 4.31 -0.44 -19.14
C ASN A 263 5.69 -0.01 -19.62
N VAL A 264 6.72 -0.81 -19.33
CA VAL A 264 8.06 -0.58 -19.88
C VAL A 264 8.49 -1.83 -20.65
N PRO A 265 8.14 -1.91 -21.96
CA PRO A 265 8.42 -3.07 -22.81
C PRO A 265 9.93 -3.32 -23.01
#